data_AF-A0A832JWD7-F1
#
_entry.id   AF-A0A832JWD7-F1
#
_cell.length_a   1.000
_cell.length_b   1.000
_cell.length_c   1.000
_cell.angle_alpha   90.00
_cell.angle_beta   90.00
_cell.angle_gamma   90.00
#
_symmetry.space_group_name_H-M   'P 1'
#
loop_
_entity.id
_entity.type
_entity.pdbx_description
1 polymer ?
#
loop_
_entity_poly.entity_id
_entity_poly.type
_entity_poly.pdbx_seq_one_letter_code
_entity_poly.pdbx_strand_id
1 'polypeptide(L)'
;MKCVLSKKSIVLRNIVNHVYVEKVIRDLNPILLSRGYKPLYYFEGSPQIAEGGLVVTIRLTRDLSREDKDFIKRLVELVGFTVVEEEY
;
A
#
# COMPACT_ATOMS: atom_id res chain seq x y z
N MET A 1 3.71 3.94 10.78
CA MET A 1 3.74 2.98 9.66
C MET A 1 4.10 3.74 8.40
N LYS A 2 4.76 3.12 7.41
CA LYS A 2 5.24 3.81 6.20
C LYS A 2 4.64 3.19 4.94
N CYS A 3 4.24 4.01 3.98
CA CYS A 3 3.84 3.58 2.64
C CYS A 3 4.84 4.13 1.63
N VAL A 4 5.37 3.28 0.77
CA VAL A 4 6.22 3.67 -0.35
C VAL A 4 5.43 3.50 -1.64
N LEU A 5 5.25 4.59 -2.37
CA LEU A 5 4.57 4.59 -3.67
C LEU A 5 5.60 4.67 -4.79
N SER A 6 5.57 3.69 -5.68
CA SER A 6 6.37 3.65 -6.90
C SER A 6 5.44 3.59 -8.12
N LYS A 7 5.96 3.64 -9.35
CA LYS A 7 5.13 3.55 -10.57
C LYS A 7 4.26 2.28 -10.61
N LYS A 8 4.82 1.10 -10.29
CA LYS A 8 4.10 -0.20 -10.38
C LYS A 8 3.90 -0.90 -9.04
N SER A 9 4.14 -0.22 -7.92
CA SER A 9 4.06 -0.85 -6.61
C SER A 9 3.65 0.10 -5.50
N ILE A 10 2.97 -0.48 -4.51
CA ILE A 10 2.60 0.15 -3.25
C ILE A 10 3.15 -0.75 -2.15
N VAL A 11 4.02 -0.22 -1.29
CA VAL A 11 4.67 -1.01 -0.24
C VAL A 11 4.36 -0.44 1.13
N LEU A 12 3.60 -1.18 1.93
CA LEU A 12 3.29 -0.84 3.31
C LEU A 12 4.32 -1.51 4.23
N ARG A 13 4.91 -0.77 5.17
CA ARG A 13 5.97 -1.24 6.06
C ARG A 13 5.70 -0.89 7.52
N ASN A 14 6.34 -1.63 8.42
CA ASN A 14 6.28 -1.47 9.87
C ASN A 14 4.84 -1.54 10.40
N ILE A 15 4.03 -2.43 9.83
CA ILE A 15 2.65 -2.63 10.27
C ILE A 15 2.67 -3.45 11.55
N VAL A 16 2.17 -2.86 12.62
CA VAL A 16 2.14 -3.47 13.96
C VAL A 16 0.87 -4.27 14.23
N ASN A 17 -0.17 -4.12 13.39
CA ASN A 17 -1.45 -4.80 13.54
C ASN A 17 -2.09 -5.08 12.17
N HIS A 18 -2.57 -6.32 11.96
CA HIS A 18 -3.21 -6.77 10.73
C HIS A 18 -4.46 -5.96 10.36
N VAL A 19 -5.16 -5.36 11.34
CA VAL A 19 -6.36 -4.53 11.10
C VAL A 19 -6.06 -3.33 10.18
N TYR A 20 -4.86 -2.75 10.26
CA TYR A 20 -4.48 -1.65 9.37
C TYR A 20 -4.33 -2.11 7.92
N VAL A 21 -3.77 -3.29 7.70
CA VAL A 21 -3.63 -3.88 6.37
C VAL A 21 -4.99 -4.23 5.79
N GLU A 22 -5.85 -4.85 6.60
CA GLU A 22 -7.20 -5.20 6.15
C GLU A 22 -7.99 -3.96 5.72
N LYS A 23 -7.92 -2.87 6.50
CA LYS A 23 -8.53 -1.59 6.12
C LYS A 23 -8.00 -1.05 4.80
N VAL A 24 -6.67 -0.94 4.65
CA VAL A 24 -6.07 -0.44 3.41
C VAL A 24 -6.47 -1.31 2.23
N ILE A 25 -6.38 -2.63 2.34
CA ILE A 25 -6.74 -3.54 1.23
C ILE A 25 -8.23 -3.44 0.90
N ARG A 26 -9.10 -3.38 1.91
CA ARG A 26 -10.55 -3.27 1.72
C ARG A 26 -10.94 -2.01 0.96
N ASP A 27 -10.30 -0.88 1.26
CA ASP A 27 -10.61 0.40 0.64
C ASP A 27 -9.91 0.56 -0.72
N LEU A 28 -8.68 0.06 -0.84
CA LEU A 28 -7.85 0.23 -2.04
C LEU A 28 -8.20 -0.75 -3.16
N ASN A 29 -8.52 -2.01 -2.83
CA ASN A 29 -8.70 -3.07 -3.82
C ASN A 29 -9.85 -2.78 -4.81
N PRO A 30 -11.05 -2.36 -4.38
CA PRO A 30 -12.13 -2.00 -5.31
C PRO A 30 -11.74 -0.87 -6.28
N ILE A 31 -10.92 0.08 -5.81
CA ILE A 31 -10.49 1.25 -6.58
C ILE A 31 -9.46 0.86 -7.63
N LEU A 32 -8.48 0.03 -7.25
CA LEU A 32 -7.52 -0.52 -8.19
C LEU A 32 -8.22 -1.37 -9.27
N LEU A 33 -9.14 -2.25 -8.86
CA LEU A 33 -9.86 -3.14 -9.78
C LEU A 33 -10.78 -2.37 -10.72
N SER A 34 -11.56 -1.41 -10.21
CA SER A 34 -12.47 -0.58 -11.03
C SER A 34 -11.73 0.27 -12.08
N ARG A 35 -10.49 0.68 -11.78
CA ARG A 35 -9.63 1.38 -12.74
C ARG A 35 -8.89 0.43 -13.69
N GLY A 36 -9.03 -0.90 -13.53
CA GLY A 36 -8.43 -1.91 -14.41
C GLY A 36 -7.00 -2.32 -14.03
N TYR A 37 -6.54 -2.00 -12.82
CA TYR A 37 -5.31 -2.57 -12.28
C TYR A 37 -5.57 -4.00 -11.80
N LYS A 38 -4.56 -4.87 -11.93
CA LYS A 38 -4.58 -6.21 -11.34
C LYS A 38 -3.53 -6.26 -10.21
N PRO A 39 -3.94 -6.01 -8.94
CA PRO A 39 -3.02 -6.04 -7.82
C PRO A 39 -2.62 -7.47 -7.46
N LEU A 40 -1.34 -7.67 -7.20
CA LEU A 40 -0.76 -8.89 -6.63
C LEU A 40 -0.21 -8.56 -5.25
N TYR A 41 -0.68 -9.26 -4.23
CA TYR A 41 -0.35 -9.00 -2.84
C TYR A 41 0.69 -10.00 -2.34
N TYR A 42 1.75 -9.48 -1.75
CA TYR A 42 2.81 -10.23 -1.08
C TYR A 42 2.88 -9.76 0.37
N PHE A 43 2.89 -10.71 1.30
CA PHE A 43 2.94 -10.46 2.74
C PHE A 43 4.22 -11.06 3.28
N GLU A 44 5.03 -10.25 3.95
CA GLU A 44 6.33 -10.64 4.49
C GLU A 44 6.45 -10.21 5.94
N GLY A 45 6.96 -11.09 6.80
CA GLY A 45 7.09 -10.85 8.24
C GLY A 45 5.80 -11.10 9.01
N SER A 46 5.70 -10.48 10.19
CA SER A 46 4.55 -10.65 11.10
C SER A 46 4.23 -9.33 11.80
N PRO A 47 2.95 -9.06 12.15
CA PRO A 47 2.58 -7.84 12.84
C PRO A 47 3.15 -7.83 14.27
N GLN A 48 4.32 -7.23 14.46
CA GLN A 48 5.03 -7.17 15.73
C GLN A 48 5.81 -5.85 15.82
N ILE A 49 5.96 -5.30 17.04
CA ILE A 49 6.63 -4.01 17.27
C ILE A 49 8.17 -4.14 17.17
N ALA A 50 8.73 -5.32 17.46
CA ALA A 50 10.16 -5.49 17.69
C ALA A 50 11.00 -5.88 16.45
N GLU A 51 10.42 -6.49 15.41
CA GLU A 51 11.17 -7.09 14.28
C GLU A 51 10.76 -6.54 12.91
N GLY A 52 10.68 -5.21 12.76
CA GLY A 52 10.39 -4.56 11.47
C GLY A 52 8.92 -4.62 11.01
N GLY A 53 8.07 -5.35 11.73
CA GLY A 53 6.63 -5.44 11.50
C GLY A 53 6.24 -6.15 10.20
N LEU A 54 4.94 -6.22 9.94
CA LEU A 54 4.43 -6.77 8.69
C LEU A 54 4.74 -5.80 7.54
N VAL A 55 5.23 -6.36 6.44
CA VAL A 55 5.41 -5.67 5.16
C VAL A 55 4.40 -6.24 4.17
N VAL A 56 3.70 -5.35 3.48
CA VAL A 56 2.76 -5.72 2.41
C VAL A 56 3.18 -5.02 1.13
N THR A 57 3.53 -5.81 0.13
CA THR A 57 3.87 -5.34 -1.21
C THR A 57 2.72 -5.63 -2.15
N ILE A 58 2.18 -4.57 -2.76
CA ILE A 58 1.13 -4.65 -3.78
C ILE A 58 1.80 -4.31 -5.12
N ARG A 59 1.97 -5.31 -5.99
CA ARG A 59 2.46 -5.11 -7.36
C ARG A 59 1.30 -4.92 -8.31
N LEU A 60 1.46 -4.00 -9.26
CA LEU A 60 0.44 -3.65 -10.24
C LEU A 60 0.91 -4.08 -11.64
N THR A 61 -0.03 -4.54 -12.46
CA THR A 61 0.25 -4.94 -13.85
C THR A 61 0.59 -3.79 -14.78
N ARG A 62 0.34 -2.54 -14.37
CA ARG A 62 0.61 -1.31 -15.13
C ARG A 62 0.98 -0.16 -14.19
N ASP A 63 1.51 0.92 -14.75
CA ASP A 63 1.91 2.11 -14.00
C ASP A 63 0.71 2.85 -13.42
N LEU A 64 0.84 3.31 -12.18
CA LEU A 64 -0.07 4.26 -11.55
C LEU A 64 0.05 5.61 -12.23
N SER A 65 -1.09 6.13 -12.69
CA SER A 65 -1.19 7.53 -13.09
C SER A 65 -0.92 8.46 -11.90
N ARG A 66 -0.58 9.71 -12.17
CA ARG A 66 -0.38 10.71 -11.12
C ARG A 66 -1.64 10.90 -10.26
N GLU A 67 -2.80 10.95 -10.90
CA GLU A 67 -4.09 11.07 -10.21
C GLU A 67 -4.37 9.86 -9.31
N ASP A 68 -4.03 8.65 -9.77
CA ASP A 68 -4.14 7.43 -8.95
C ASP A 68 -3.20 7.48 -7.75
N LYS A 69 -1.93 7.90 -7.94
CA LYS A 69 -0.96 8.03 -6.85
C LYS A 69 -1.44 9.02 -5.79
N ASP A 70 -1.93 10.19 -6.20
CA ASP A 70 -2.44 11.21 -5.29
C ASP A 70 -3.66 10.71 -4.50
N PHE A 71 -4.55 9.98 -5.16
CA PHE A 71 -5.70 9.38 -4.50
C PHE A 71 -5.29 8.32 -3.47
N ILE A 72 -4.41 7.39 -3.88
CA ILE A 72 -3.91 6.31 -3.02
C ILE A 72 -3.18 6.89 -1.82
N LYS A 73 -2.35 7.92 -2.02
CA LYS A 73 -1.64 8.65 -0.98
C LYS A 73 -2.60 9.15 0.11
N ARG A 74 -3.65 9.88 -0.28
CA ARG A 74 -4.66 10.38 0.67
C ARG A 74 -5.35 9.24 1.42
N LEU A 75 -5.70 8.16 0.72
CA LEU A 75 -6.38 7.01 1.32
C LEU A 75 -5.51 6.35 2.40
N VAL A 76 -4.24 6.07 2.11
CA VAL A 76 -3.36 5.41 3.09
C VAL A 76 -2.96 6.35 4.24
N GLU A 77 -2.87 7.65 3.99
CA GLU A 77 -2.66 8.67 5.03
C GLU A 77 -3.82 8.71 6.03
N LEU A 78 -5.07 8.59 5.56
CA LEU A 78 -6.26 8.52 6.43
C LEU A 78 -6.23 7.29 7.37
N VAL A 79 -5.58 6.20 6.95
CA VAL A 79 -5.41 4.99 7.78
C VAL A 79 -4.22 5.13 8.76
N GLY A 80 -3.39 6.17 8.62
CA GLY A 80 -2.26 6.46 9.50
C GLY A 80 -0.89 6.05 8.95
N PHE A 81 -0.75 5.90 7.64
CA PHE A 81 0.55 5.68 6.98
C PHE A 81 1.17 6.99 6.54
N THR A 82 2.48 7.16 6.80
CA THR A 82 3.26 8.24 6.17
C THR A 82 3.72 7.80 4.79
N VAL A 83 3.40 8.58 3.76
CA VAL A 83 3.71 8.24 2.36
C VAL A 83 5.06 8.83 1.94
N VAL A 84 5.88 8.01 1.27
CA VAL A 84 7.11 8.42 0.59
C VAL A 84 6.99 8.01 -0.87
N GLU A 85 7.13 8.97 -1.77
CA GLU A 85 7.08 8.73 -3.21
C GLU A 85 8.51 8.45 -3.70
N GLU A 86 8.70 7.31 -4.36
CA GLU A 86 9.96 7.00 -5.05
C GLU A 86 9.82 7.43 -6.52
N GLU A 87 10.55 8.49 -6.88
CA GLU A 87 10.75 8.92 -8.26
C GLU A 87 11.93 8.13 -8.86
N TYR A 88 11.63 6.98 -9.47
CA TYR A 88 12.53 6.30 -10.41
C TYR A 88 11.90 6.27 -11.81
#